data_AF-A0A7K1EB43-F1
#
_entry.id   AF-A0A7K1EB43-F1
#
_cell.length_a   1.000
_cell.length_b   1.000
_cell.length_c   1.000
_cell.angle_alpha   90.00
_cell.angle_beta   90.00
_cell.angle_gamma   90.00
#
_symmetry.space_group_name_H-M   'P 1'
#
loop_
_entity.id
_entity.type
_entity.pdbx_description
1 polymer ?
#
loop_
_entity_poly.entity_id
_entity_poly.type
_entity_poly.pdbx_seq_one_letter_code
_entity_poly.pdbx_strand_id
1 'polypeptide(L)'
;MPEELEIEPIETSEDVIERADAPSIDVHSARFETMVEAAAWGEASAEDLSILDAHKAAWQRVLIERLNDTDEALDRLRARRQPDDQQVIADLDNEQRKLALALDRLLGIEPEPGELAVGLNVLQLSWANGRLVAWLGGPEAPP
;
A
#
# COMPACT_ATOMS: atom_id res chain seq x y z
N MET A 1 -62.91 5.05 26.57
CA MET A 1 -62.18 5.98 25.69
C MET A 1 -60.71 5.80 26.04
N PRO A 2 -59.88 5.16 25.20
CA PRO A 2 -58.46 5.04 25.48
C PRO A 2 -57.74 6.32 25.03
N GLU A 3 -56.80 6.78 25.85
CA GLU A 3 -55.90 7.91 25.54
C GLU A 3 -54.86 7.43 24.51
N GLU A 4 -54.74 8.16 23.40
CA GLU A 4 -53.73 7.94 22.37
C GLU A 4 -52.35 8.27 22.93
N LEU A 5 -51.45 7.29 22.88
CA LEU A 5 -50.03 7.50 23.16
C LEU A 5 -49.43 8.27 21.98
N GLU A 6 -49.28 9.58 22.13
CA GLU A 6 -48.47 10.43 21.26
C GLU A 6 -47.00 9.95 21.37
N ILE A 7 -46.58 9.16 20.38
CA ILE A 7 -45.16 8.87 20.16
C ILE A 7 -44.58 10.11 19.50
N GLU A 8 -43.96 10.97 20.30
CA GLU A 8 -43.12 12.05 19.79
C GLU A 8 -42.06 11.45 18.85
N PRO A 9 -41.91 11.95 17.62
CA PRO A 9 -40.85 11.49 16.75
C PRO A 9 -39.53 11.95 17.36
N ILE A 10 -38.69 10.97 17.72
CA ILE A 10 -37.29 11.23 17.99
C ILE A 10 -36.73 11.76 16.67
N GLU A 11 -36.58 13.08 16.55
CA GLU A 11 -35.72 13.69 15.55
C GLU A 11 -34.33 13.14 15.81
N THR A 12 -34.04 12.04 15.12
CA THR A 12 -32.71 11.50 14.96
C THR A 12 -31.96 12.67 14.35
N SER A 13 -31.13 13.32 15.18
CA SER A 13 -30.13 14.24 14.69
C SER A 13 -29.36 13.44 13.67
N GLU A 14 -29.72 13.66 12.40
CA GLU A 14 -28.98 13.21 11.26
C GLU A 14 -27.66 13.93 11.44
N ASP A 15 -26.72 13.20 12.03
CA ASP A 15 -25.32 13.57 12.10
C ASP A 15 -24.97 13.76 10.63
N VAL A 16 -25.06 15.02 10.19
CA VAL A 16 -24.54 15.47 8.91
C VAL A 16 -23.05 15.25 9.10
N ILE A 17 -22.62 14.03 8.78
CA ILE A 17 -21.23 13.73 8.49
C ILE A 17 -20.97 14.61 7.28
N GLU A 18 -20.52 15.82 7.58
CA GLU A 18 -19.80 16.71 6.69
C GLU A 18 -18.73 15.79 6.08
N ARG A 19 -19.05 15.19 4.93
CA ARG A 19 -18.05 14.59 4.05
C ARG A 19 -17.22 15.79 3.64
N ALA A 20 -16.20 16.08 4.46
CA ALA A 20 -15.17 17.04 4.15
C ALA A 20 -14.81 16.80 2.68
N ASP A 21 -15.03 17.82 1.86
CA ASP A 21 -14.80 17.80 0.42
C ASP A 21 -13.44 17.15 0.19
N ALA A 22 -13.43 15.89 -0.24
CA ALA A 22 -12.19 15.16 -0.43
C ALA A 22 -11.36 15.98 -1.42
N PRO A 23 -10.04 16.13 -1.20
CA PRO A 23 -9.20 16.93 -2.09
C PRO A 23 -9.43 16.49 -3.53
N SER A 24 -10.01 17.39 -4.34
CA SER A 24 -10.46 17.09 -5.70
C SER A 24 -9.24 16.77 -6.57
N ILE A 25 -9.03 15.48 -6.82
CA ILE A 25 -8.00 14.96 -7.71
C ILE A 25 -8.64 14.07 -8.76
N ASP A 26 -8.14 14.17 -9.99
CA ASP A 26 -8.49 13.20 -11.03
C ASP A 26 -7.76 11.88 -10.73
N VAL A 27 -8.53 10.87 -10.34
CA VAL A 27 -8.05 9.52 -9.99
C VAL A 27 -7.52 8.73 -11.19
N HIS A 28 -7.73 9.21 -12.41
CA HIS A 28 -7.17 8.65 -13.64
C HIS A 28 -5.95 9.41 -14.15
N SER A 29 -5.50 10.43 -13.42
CA SER A 29 -4.35 11.22 -13.82
C SER A 29 -3.03 10.55 -13.48
N ALA A 30 -1.99 10.82 -14.28
CA ALA A 30 -0.62 10.40 -14.00
C ALA A 30 -0.11 10.88 -12.63
N ARG A 31 -0.65 11.99 -12.12
CA ARG A 31 -0.35 12.48 -10.76
C ARG A 31 -0.83 11.48 -9.71
N PHE A 32 -2.07 11.01 -9.82
CA PHE A 32 -2.62 10.02 -8.91
C PHE A 32 -1.82 8.72 -8.98
N GLU A 33 -1.47 8.26 -10.18
CA GLU A 33 -0.62 7.07 -10.36
C GLU A 33 0.76 7.22 -9.72
N THR A 34 1.38 8.40 -9.86
CA THR A 34 2.68 8.70 -9.22
C THR A 34 2.57 8.67 -7.69
N MET A 35 1.46 9.14 -7.12
CA MET A 35 1.21 9.06 -5.67
C MET A 35 1.06 7.61 -5.22
N VAL A 36 0.31 6.79 -5.96
CA VAL A 36 0.15 5.36 -5.67
C VAL A 36 1.49 4.64 -5.72
N GLU A 37 2.32 4.96 -6.72
CA GLU A 37 3.68 4.43 -6.84
C GLU A 37 4.53 4.82 -5.63
N ALA A 38 4.62 6.11 -5.31
CA ALA A 38 5.37 6.58 -4.15
C ALA A 38 4.89 5.90 -2.85
N ALA A 39 3.58 5.65 -2.70
CA ALA A 39 3.04 4.96 -1.54
C ALA A 39 3.49 3.48 -1.48
N ALA A 40 3.56 2.79 -2.63
CA ALA A 40 4.07 1.43 -2.70
C ALA A 40 5.57 1.33 -2.39
N TRP A 41 6.35 2.34 -2.78
CA TRP A 41 7.78 2.43 -2.45
C TRP A 41 8.06 2.91 -1.02
N GLY A 42 7.04 3.41 -0.30
CA GLY A 42 7.19 3.98 1.05
C GLY A 42 7.72 5.42 1.05
N GLU A 43 7.63 6.10 -0.09
CA GLU A 43 8.17 7.44 -0.36
C GLU A 43 7.06 8.52 -0.42
N ALA A 44 5.78 8.12 -0.36
CA ALA A 44 4.67 9.07 -0.37
C ALA A 44 4.69 9.95 0.88
N SER A 45 4.41 11.24 0.68
CA SER A 45 4.24 12.18 1.79
C SER A 45 2.96 11.89 2.57
N ALA A 46 2.87 12.40 3.80
CA ALA A 46 1.65 12.27 4.61
C ALA A 46 0.43 12.95 3.94
N GLU A 47 0.67 14.04 3.20
CA GLU A 47 -0.37 14.71 2.40
C GLU A 47 -0.86 13.82 1.25
N ASP A 48 0.08 13.20 0.52
CA ASP A 48 -0.26 12.26 -0.56
C ASP A 48 -1.03 11.05 -0.03
N LEU A 49 -0.61 10.49 1.10
CA LEU A 49 -1.31 9.39 1.76
C LEU A 49 -2.72 9.79 2.19
N SER A 50 -2.92 11.01 2.68
CA SER A 50 -4.26 11.52 3.03
C SER A 50 -5.17 11.64 1.81
N ILE A 51 -4.63 12.07 0.66
CA ILE A 51 -5.38 12.15 -0.60
C ILE A 51 -5.74 10.74 -1.10
N LEU A 52 -4.79 9.80 -1.03
CA LEU A 52 -5.01 8.40 -1.41
C LEU A 52 -6.03 7.72 -0.50
N ASP A 53 -5.99 7.98 0.81
CA ASP A 53 -6.94 7.45 1.80
C ASP A 53 -8.37 7.96 1.55
N ALA A 54 -8.53 9.20 1.07
CA ALA A 54 -9.82 9.70 0.62
C ALA A 54 -10.36 9.00 -0.66
N HIS A 55 -9.48 8.35 -1.43
CA HIS A 55 -9.78 7.70 -2.71
C HIS A 55 -9.41 6.20 -2.73
N LYS A 56 -9.63 5.47 -1.63
CA LYS A 56 -9.23 4.05 -1.46
C LYS A 56 -9.60 3.12 -2.61
N ALA A 57 -10.82 3.23 -3.14
CA ALA A 57 -11.27 2.35 -4.22
C ALA A 57 -10.45 2.56 -5.51
N ALA A 58 -10.10 3.81 -5.83
CA ALA A 58 -9.25 4.12 -6.97
C ALA A 58 -7.79 3.71 -6.70
N TRP A 59 -7.30 3.93 -5.48
CA TRP A 59 -5.96 3.47 -5.08
C TRP A 59 -5.82 1.94 -5.22
N GLN A 60 -6.77 1.19 -4.67
CA GLN A 60 -6.81 -0.28 -4.79
C GLN A 60 -6.81 -0.73 -6.25
N ARG A 61 -7.64 -0.10 -7.10
CA ARG A 61 -7.72 -0.41 -8.53
C ARG A 61 -6.36 -0.25 -9.21
N VAL A 62 -5.67 0.89 -8.98
CA VAL A 62 -4.35 1.16 -9.60
C VAL A 62 -3.30 0.16 -9.13
N LEU A 63 -3.30 -0.24 -7.85
CA LEU A 63 -2.39 -1.28 -7.35
C LEU A 63 -2.63 -2.63 -8.03
N ILE A 64 -3.89 -3.03 -8.19
CA ILE A 64 -4.26 -4.29 -8.87
C ILE A 64 -3.87 -4.26 -10.35
N GLU A 65 -4.14 -3.16 -11.05
CA GLU A 65 -3.76 -2.98 -12.45
C GLU A 65 -2.24 -3.09 -12.63
N ARG A 66 -1.45 -2.39 -11.80
CA ARG A 66 0.01 -2.47 -11.85
C ARG A 66 0.57 -3.85 -11.51
N LEU A 67 -0.03 -4.56 -10.56
CA LEU A 67 0.33 -5.95 -10.26
C LEU A 67 0.13 -6.84 -11.49
N ASN A 68 -1.03 -6.75 -12.13
CA ASN A 68 -1.30 -7.52 -13.35
C ASN A 68 -0.32 -7.18 -14.48
N ASP A 69 -0.03 -5.89 -14.70
CA ASP A 69 0.92 -5.45 -15.73
C ASP A 69 2.35 -5.99 -15.48
N THR A 70 2.76 -6.01 -14.21
CA THR A 70 4.06 -6.52 -13.76
C THR A 70 4.13 -8.04 -13.93
N ASP A 71 3.09 -8.76 -13.55
CA ASP A 71 2.96 -10.21 -13.72
C ASP A 71 3.06 -10.60 -15.20
N GLU A 72 2.32 -9.91 -16.06
CA GLU A 72 2.38 -10.14 -17.50
C GLU A 72 3.78 -9.83 -18.07
N ALA A 73 4.45 -8.79 -17.60
CA ALA A 73 5.81 -8.46 -18.02
C ALA A 73 6.81 -9.55 -17.60
N LEU A 74 6.72 -10.04 -16.37
CA LEU A 74 7.53 -11.15 -15.86
C LEU A 74 7.30 -12.43 -16.66
N ASP A 75 6.04 -12.77 -16.94
CA ASP A 75 5.70 -13.95 -17.74
C ASP A 75 6.29 -13.86 -19.16
N ARG A 76 6.18 -12.69 -19.81
CA ARG A 76 6.80 -12.45 -21.13
C ARG A 76 8.32 -12.58 -21.08
N LEU A 77 9.00 -12.04 -20.07
CA LEU A 77 10.45 -12.13 -19.92
C LEU A 77 10.91 -13.58 -19.67
N ARG A 78 10.26 -14.26 -18.73
CA ARG A 78 10.57 -15.66 -18.36
C ARG A 78 10.30 -16.62 -19.52
N ALA A 79 9.30 -16.35 -20.36
CA ALA A 79 9.03 -17.12 -21.57
C ALA A 79 10.14 -16.98 -22.63
N ARG A 80 10.74 -15.79 -22.76
CA ARG A 80 11.81 -15.53 -23.73
C ARG A 80 13.16 -16.15 -23.35
N ARG A 81 13.42 -16.35 -22.05
CA ARG A 81 14.62 -17.02 -21.50
C ARG A 81 15.95 -16.42 -21.98
N GLN A 82 16.02 -15.10 -22.14
CA GLN A 82 17.27 -14.44 -22.51
C GLN A 82 18.14 -14.20 -21.26
N PRO A 83 19.45 -14.51 -21.30
CA PRO A 83 20.34 -14.26 -20.17
C PRO A 83 20.40 -12.77 -19.76
N ASP A 84 20.28 -11.87 -20.72
CA ASP A 84 20.36 -10.43 -20.50
C ASP A 84 19.15 -9.87 -19.72
N ASP A 85 18.04 -10.62 -19.65
CA ASP A 85 16.82 -10.23 -18.95
C ASP A 85 16.91 -10.43 -17.42
N GLN A 86 17.95 -11.09 -16.89
CA GLN A 86 17.98 -11.46 -15.46
C GLN A 86 17.90 -10.26 -14.51
N GLN A 87 18.56 -9.16 -14.83
CA GLN A 87 18.49 -7.94 -14.02
C GLN A 87 17.07 -7.35 -14.04
N VAL A 88 16.47 -7.26 -15.23
CA VAL A 88 15.11 -6.73 -15.39
C VAL A 88 14.09 -7.58 -14.64
N ILE A 89 14.24 -8.92 -14.69
CA ILE A 89 13.39 -9.85 -13.94
C ILE A 89 13.53 -9.61 -12.43
N ALA A 90 14.77 -9.44 -11.93
CA ALA A 90 14.99 -9.18 -10.50
C ALA A 90 14.37 -7.85 -10.04
N ASP A 91 14.45 -6.82 -10.88
CA ASP A 91 13.86 -5.51 -10.60
C ASP A 91 12.33 -5.57 -10.59
N LEU A 92 11.72 -6.25 -11.57
CA LEU A 92 10.26 -6.47 -11.62
C LEU A 92 9.75 -7.38 -10.50
N ASP A 93 10.50 -8.41 -10.11
CA ASP A 93 10.16 -9.23 -8.95
C ASP A 93 10.18 -8.41 -7.65
N ASN A 94 11.07 -7.42 -7.55
CA ASN A 94 11.09 -6.49 -6.43
C ASN A 94 9.90 -5.53 -6.47
N GLU A 95 9.55 -5.01 -7.65
CA GLU A 95 8.36 -4.17 -7.84
C GLU A 95 7.07 -4.93 -7.47
N GLN A 96 6.89 -6.15 -7.99
CA GLN A 96 5.74 -7.01 -7.70
C GLN A 96 5.56 -7.20 -6.19
N ARG A 97 6.64 -7.51 -5.47
CA ARG A 97 6.60 -7.65 -4.00
C ARG A 97 6.16 -6.36 -3.30
N LYS A 98 6.65 -5.20 -3.75
CA LYS A 98 6.27 -3.91 -3.14
C LYS A 98 4.81 -3.56 -3.38
N LEU A 99 4.32 -3.80 -4.60
CA LEU A 99 2.92 -3.58 -4.95
C LEU A 99 1.99 -4.51 -4.16
N ALA A 100 2.35 -5.78 -3.99
CA ALA A 100 1.60 -6.74 -3.20
C ALA A 100 1.51 -6.30 -1.72
N LEU A 101 2.64 -5.95 -1.12
CA LEU A 101 2.68 -5.45 0.26
C LEU A 101 1.90 -4.14 0.44
N ALA A 102 1.88 -3.27 -0.57
CA ALA A 102 1.07 -2.06 -0.54
C ALA A 102 -0.43 -2.38 -0.55
N LEU A 103 -0.84 -3.36 -1.35
CA LEU A 103 -2.23 -3.83 -1.41
C LEU A 103 -2.66 -4.51 -0.11
N ASP A 104 -1.82 -5.36 0.47
CA ASP A 104 -2.10 -6.02 1.75
C ASP A 104 -2.33 -4.99 2.87
N ARG A 105 -1.46 -3.98 2.95
CA ARG A 105 -1.62 -2.86 3.90
C ARG A 105 -2.93 -2.10 3.69
N LEU A 106 -3.29 -1.84 2.44
CA LEU A 106 -4.54 -1.15 2.10
C LEU A 106 -5.77 -1.97 2.51
N LEU A 107 -5.70 -3.29 2.39
CA LEU A 107 -6.75 -4.22 2.78
C LEU A 107 -6.77 -4.54 4.28
N GLY A 108 -5.80 -4.03 5.05
CA GLY A 108 -5.64 -4.34 6.47
C GLY A 108 -5.22 -5.78 6.73
N ILE A 109 -4.59 -6.43 5.75
CA ILE A 109 -4.00 -7.75 5.89
C ILE A 109 -2.65 -7.56 6.60
N GLU A 110 -2.55 -8.09 7.81
CA GLU A 110 -1.28 -8.05 8.55
C GLU A 110 -0.25 -8.92 7.83
N PRO A 111 0.98 -8.42 7.61
CA PRO A 111 2.04 -9.24 7.03
C PRO A 111 2.37 -10.40 7.97
N GLU A 112 2.63 -11.57 7.40
CA GLU A 112 3.04 -12.73 8.20
C GLU A 112 4.33 -12.39 8.96
N PRO A 113 4.47 -12.77 10.25
CA PRO A 113 5.65 -12.44 11.04
C PRO A 113 6.92 -13.02 10.39
N GLY A 114 7.76 -12.14 9.85
CA GLY A 114 8.97 -12.48 9.10
C GLY A 114 8.99 -11.93 7.66
N GLU A 115 7.87 -11.43 7.17
CA GLU A 115 7.77 -10.76 5.87
C GLU A 115 8.24 -9.31 5.97
N LEU A 116 9.21 -8.93 5.14
CA LEU A 116 9.84 -7.61 5.22
C LEU A 116 8.86 -6.54 4.72
N ALA A 117 8.21 -5.86 5.65
CA ALA A 117 7.46 -4.65 5.34
C ALA A 117 8.41 -3.58 4.74
N VAL A 118 8.18 -3.24 3.47
CA VAL A 118 8.79 -2.09 2.76
C VAL A 118 8.77 -0.85 3.66
N GLY A 119 9.92 -0.20 3.87
CA GLY A 119 10.05 1.02 4.68
C GLY A 119 10.41 0.78 6.16
N LEU A 120 10.44 -0.47 6.63
CA LEU A 120 10.95 -0.78 7.98
C LEU A 120 12.41 -1.22 7.92
N ASN A 121 13.25 -0.57 8.73
CA ASN A 121 14.61 -1.02 8.95
C ASN A 121 14.60 -2.42 9.56
N VAL A 122 15.26 -3.36 8.90
CA VAL A 122 15.33 -4.75 9.35
C VAL A 122 16.48 -4.89 10.32
N LEU A 123 16.18 -5.28 11.55
CA LEU A 123 17.21 -5.67 12.51
C LEU A 123 17.60 -7.12 12.25
N GLN A 124 18.75 -7.34 11.62
CA GLN A 124 19.34 -8.67 11.50
C GLN A 124 20.21 -8.98 12.73
N LEU A 125 20.02 -10.18 13.27
CA LEU A 125 20.80 -10.69 14.40
C LEU A 125 21.63 -11.89 13.94
N SER A 126 22.94 -11.86 14.20
CA SER A 126 23.81 -13.01 13.99
C SER A 126 24.57 -13.35 15.27
N TRP A 127 24.82 -14.65 15.47
CA TRP A 127 25.57 -15.15 16.62
C TRP A 127 27.00 -15.47 16.16
N ALA A 128 28.00 -14.82 16.76
CA ALA A 128 29.40 -15.03 16.41
C ALA A 128 30.28 -14.99 17.67
N ASN A 129 31.10 -16.02 17.87
CA ASN A 129 32.08 -16.11 18.96
C ASN A 129 31.49 -15.84 20.36
N GLY A 130 30.31 -16.38 20.67
CA GLY A 130 29.67 -16.17 21.97
C GLY A 130 29.02 -14.80 22.15
N ARG A 131 28.89 -14.01 21.08
CA ARG A 131 28.31 -12.66 21.11
C ARG A 131 27.17 -12.57 20.10
N LEU A 132 26.12 -11.86 20.49
CA LEU A 132 25.05 -11.46 19.59
C LEU A 132 25.48 -10.16 18.88
N VAL A 133 25.47 -10.17 17.55
CA VAL A 133 25.75 -9.00 16.71
C VAL A 133 24.47 -8.59 16.00
N ALA A 134 24.12 -7.31 16.11
CA ALA A 134 22.93 -6.74 15.49
C ALA A 134 23.32 -5.78 14.36
N TRP A 135 22.68 -5.94 13.21
CA TRP A 135 22.87 -5.12 12.01
C TRP A 135 21.54 -4.49 11.64
N LEU A 136 21.53 -3.21 11.32
CA LEU A 136 20.37 -2.54 10.77
C LEU A 136 20.50 -2.48 9.25
N GLY A 137 19.57 -3.09 8.51
CA GLY A 137 19.56 -3.08 7.06
C GLY A 137 18.27 -2.47 6.52
N GLY A 138 18.38 -1.44 5.68
CA GLY A 138 17.26 -0.75 5.06
C GLY A 138 17.74 0.46 4.23
N PRO A 139 16.90 1.01 3.33
CA PRO A 139 17.25 2.17 2.51
C PRO A 139 17.58 3.44 3.34
N GLU A 140 17.16 3.48 4.61
CA GLU A 140 17.41 4.56 5.58
C GLU A 140 18.51 4.21 6.59
N ALA A 141 19.18 3.04 6.48
CA ALA A 141 20.23 2.68 7.42
C ALA A 141 21.47 3.57 7.21
N PRO A 142 22.03 4.20 8.27
CA PRO A 142 23.24 4.99 8.14
C PRO A 142 24.43 4.12 7.68
N PRO A 143 25.35 4.67 6.86
CA PRO A 143 26.49 3.93 6.32
C PRO A 143 27.51 3.50 7.38
#